data_AF-A0A809PMY6-F1
#
_entry.id   AF-A0A809PMY6-F1
#
_cell.length_a   1.000
_cell.length_b   1.000
_cell.length_c   1.000
_cell.angle_alpha   90.00
_cell.angle_beta   90.00
_cell.angle_gamma   90.00
#
_symmetry.space_group_name_H-M   'P 1'
#
loop_
_entity.id
_entity.type
_entity.pdbx_description
1 polymer ?
#
loop_
_entity_poly.entity_id
_entity_poly.type
_entity_poly.pdbx_seq_one_letter_code
_entity_poly.pdbx_strand_id
1 'polypeptide(L)'
;MRIPSHFAKYAEYEGDPGWSGKRIGPTPIRDTKSKLVSFGFDIRYPDMAGLSSPDLRKNKEAFSIFNTPWFRGFVTTGVNFGDGGFLQRMSESMGKMGSLQFEKQKEKQFGLEVYTPIGVDPQTRNPQRHIDDDKDLYIFRDENGVVQTYIECTNVNHDAAPCKQFFFLLPRAKAKITLSYRRGLLSEWKQMQDSVSKLILSFESL
;
A
#
# COMPACT_ATOMS: atom_id res chain seq x y z
N MET A 1 4.37 11.54 -18.69
CA MET A 1 4.92 10.51 -17.77
C MET A 1 5.40 9.35 -18.60
N ARG A 2 6.68 8.99 -18.48
CA ARG A 2 7.26 7.79 -19.10
C ARG A 2 7.66 6.82 -18.00
N ILE A 3 6.92 5.72 -17.92
CA ILE A 3 7.17 4.67 -16.92
C ILE A 3 7.96 3.57 -17.61
N PRO A 4 9.15 3.19 -17.09
CA PRO A 4 9.86 2.04 -17.62
C PRO A 4 8.98 0.78 -17.55
N SER A 5 8.94 -0.01 -18.62
CA SER A 5 8.04 -1.16 -18.73
C SER A 5 8.20 -2.19 -17.59
N HIS A 6 9.40 -2.31 -17.04
CA HIS A 6 9.68 -3.19 -15.90
C HIS A 6 9.09 -2.72 -14.56
N PHE A 7 8.60 -1.47 -14.49
CA PHE A 7 7.83 -0.93 -13.37
C PHE A 7 6.32 -0.81 -13.69
N ALA A 8 5.86 -1.06 -14.92
CA ALA A 8 4.46 -0.91 -15.29
C ALA A 8 3.81 -2.27 -15.53
N LYS A 9 3.32 -2.90 -14.46
CA LYS A 9 2.48 -4.10 -14.53
C LYS A 9 1.01 -3.72 -14.41
N TYR A 10 0.15 -4.41 -15.16
CA TYR A 10 -1.31 -4.21 -15.08
C TYR A 10 -1.73 -2.74 -15.21
N ALA A 11 -1.11 -2.02 -16.16
CA ALA A 11 -1.44 -0.63 -16.39
C ALA A 11 -2.88 -0.52 -16.91
N GLU A 12 -3.69 0.30 -16.22
CA GLU A 12 -5.04 0.65 -16.64
C GLU A 12 -5.07 2.13 -17.02
N TYR A 13 -5.85 2.45 -18.04
CA TYR A 13 -6.06 3.79 -18.55
C TYR A 13 -7.54 4.18 -18.47
N GLU A 14 -7.83 5.47 -18.59
CA GLU A 14 -9.18 5.97 -18.67
C GLU A 14 -9.94 5.29 -19.83
N GLY A 15 -11.17 4.85 -19.55
CA GLY A 15 -12.02 4.07 -20.46
C GLY A 15 -11.72 2.56 -20.49
N ASP A 16 -10.76 2.05 -19.72
CA ASP A 16 -10.63 0.61 -19.50
C ASP A 16 -11.78 0.09 -18.61
N PRO A 17 -12.21 -1.17 -18.80
CA PRO A 17 -13.38 -1.71 -18.11
C PRO A 17 -13.13 -2.04 -16.62
N GLY A 18 -11.93 -1.76 -16.10
CA GLY A 18 -11.48 -2.19 -14.79
C GLY A 18 -11.12 -3.68 -14.74
N TRP A 19 -10.63 -4.13 -13.58
CA TRP A 19 -10.16 -5.49 -13.33
C TRP A 19 -11.18 -6.61 -13.59
N SER A 20 -12.46 -6.35 -13.34
CA SER A 20 -13.54 -7.35 -13.47
C SER A 20 -14.50 -7.07 -14.62
N GLY A 21 -14.34 -5.95 -15.31
CA GLY A 21 -15.25 -5.56 -16.39
C GLY A 21 -14.86 -6.18 -17.72
N LYS A 22 -15.87 -6.58 -18.50
CA LYS A 22 -15.66 -6.97 -19.90
C LYS A 22 -15.51 -5.70 -20.75
N ARG A 23 -14.46 -5.64 -21.59
CA ARG A 23 -14.29 -4.54 -22.53
C ARG A 23 -15.46 -4.53 -23.52
N ILE A 24 -16.05 -3.35 -23.70
CA ILE A 24 -17.01 -3.07 -24.76
C ILE A 24 -16.24 -2.30 -25.84
N GLY A 25 -16.17 -2.85 -27.05
CA GLY A 25 -15.43 -2.26 -28.17
C GLY A 25 -13.97 -2.72 -28.29
N PRO A 26 -13.25 -2.22 -29.32
CA PRO A 26 -11.86 -2.61 -29.59
C PRO A 26 -10.89 -2.09 -28.51
N THR A 27 -9.75 -2.75 -28.37
CA THR A 27 -8.67 -2.27 -27.50
C THR A 27 -8.13 -0.94 -28.04
N PRO A 28 -8.14 0.15 -27.25
CA PRO A 28 -7.61 1.43 -27.69
C PRO A 28 -6.09 1.36 -27.91
N ILE A 29 -5.60 2.05 -28.94
CA ILE A 29 -4.17 2.29 -29.10
C ILE A 29 -3.76 3.29 -28.01
N ARG A 30 -2.77 2.93 -27.20
CA ARG A 30 -2.28 3.76 -26.09
C ARG A 30 -1.00 4.48 -26.51
N ASP A 31 -0.91 5.75 -26.14
CA ASP A 31 0.22 6.64 -26.40
C ASP A 31 0.54 7.47 -25.14
N THR A 32 1.48 8.42 -25.26
CA THR A 32 1.87 9.28 -24.13
C THR A 32 0.79 10.26 -23.68
N LYS A 33 -0.30 10.42 -24.45
CA LYS A 33 -1.46 11.27 -24.10
C LYS A 33 -2.55 10.47 -23.37
N SER A 34 -2.47 9.14 -23.43
CA SER A 34 -3.41 8.26 -22.74
C SER A 34 -3.31 8.46 -21.23
N LYS A 35 -4.44 8.79 -20.60
CA LYS A 35 -4.50 9.06 -19.17
C LYS A 35 -4.47 7.76 -18.39
N LEU A 36 -3.37 7.53 -17.67
CA LEU A 36 -3.20 6.40 -16.77
C LEU A 36 -4.14 6.57 -15.56
N VAL A 37 -4.72 5.47 -15.09
CA VAL A 37 -5.53 5.44 -13.86
C VAL A 37 -4.96 4.51 -12.81
N SER A 38 -4.22 3.48 -13.22
CA SER A 38 -3.51 2.61 -12.28
C SER A 38 -2.33 1.90 -12.92
N PHE A 39 -1.37 1.47 -12.10
CA PHE A 39 -0.41 0.43 -12.45
C PHE A 39 0.19 -0.17 -11.18
N GLY A 40 0.58 -1.45 -11.25
CA GLY A 40 1.36 -2.15 -10.24
C GLY A 40 2.84 -2.20 -10.57
N PHE A 41 3.66 -2.35 -9.54
CA PHE A 41 5.10 -2.53 -9.68
C PHE A 41 5.63 -3.48 -8.61
N ASP A 42 6.76 -4.12 -8.89
CA ASP A 42 7.54 -4.87 -7.91
C ASP A 42 8.89 -4.20 -7.75
N ILE A 43 9.33 -4.09 -6.49
CA ILE A 43 10.54 -3.35 -6.18
C ILE A 43 11.27 -3.98 -5.00
N ARG A 44 12.60 -3.86 -4.99
CA ARG A 44 13.46 -4.37 -3.92
C ARG A 44 13.89 -3.25 -2.97
N TYR A 45 13.78 -3.50 -1.67
CA TYR A 45 14.40 -2.65 -0.65
C TYR A 45 15.87 -3.03 -0.43
N PRO A 46 16.80 -2.08 -0.21
CA PRO A 46 16.63 -0.62 -0.20
C PRO A 46 16.95 0.08 -1.53
N ASP A 47 17.45 -0.65 -2.52
CA ASP A 47 18.01 -0.09 -3.76
C ASP A 47 16.97 0.33 -4.81
N MET A 48 15.70 0.04 -4.55
CA MET A 48 14.58 0.37 -5.44
C MET A 48 14.67 -0.32 -6.81
N ALA A 49 15.37 -1.45 -6.89
CA ALA A 49 15.50 -2.20 -8.13
C ALA A 49 14.15 -2.78 -8.59
N GLY A 50 13.77 -2.51 -9.83
CA GLY A 50 12.64 -3.15 -10.50
C GLY A 50 13.04 -4.44 -11.22
N LEU A 51 12.08 -5.10 -11.87
CA LEU A 51 12.33 -6.37 -12.58
C LEU A 51 12.89 -6.17 -13.99
N SER A 52 13.96 -5.37 -14.10
CA SER A 52 14.54 -4.92 -15.37
C SER A 52 15.34 -6.00 -16.11
N SER A 53 15.84 -7.02 -15.40
CA SER A 53 16.64 -8.11 -15.99
C SER A 53 16.15 -9.51 -15.55
N PRO A 54 16.51 -10.58 -16.29
CA PRO A 54 16.29 -11.96 -15.85
C PRO A 54 16.93 -12.26 -14.49
N ASP A 55 18.12 -11.72 -14.21
CA ASP A 55 18.80 -11.93 -12.92
C ASP A 55 18.02 -11.35 -11.75
N LEU A 56 17.39 -10.17 -11.93
CA LEU A 56 16.55 -9.57 -10.89
C LEU A 56 15.26 -10.37 -10.66
N ARG A 57 14.72 -11.03 -11.70
CA ARG A 57 13.58 -11.96 -11.56
C ARG A 57 13.98 -13.21 -10.78
N LYS A 58 15.08 -13.84 -11.17
CA LYS A 58 15.63 -15.00 -10.45
C LYS A 58 16.00 -14.65 -9.00
N ASN A 59 16.56 -13.46 -8.77
CA ASN A 59 16.84 -12.96 -7.43
C ASN A 59 15.57 -12.86 -6.58
N LYS A 60 14.47 -12.34 -7.14
CA LYS A 60 13.18 -12.28 -6.45
C LYS A 60 12.64 -13.67 -6.09
N GLU A 61 12.72 -14.62 -7.02
CA GLU A 61 12.27 -16.00 -6.84
C GLU A 61 13.07 -16.77 -5.79
N ALA A 62 14.31 -16.35 -5.51
CA ALA A 62 15.15 -16.98 -4.49
C ALA A 62 14.72 -16.67 -3.05
N PHE A 63 13.83 -15.70 -2.82
CA PHE A 63 13.35 -15.35 -1.49
C PHE A 63 12.02 -16.01 -1.15
N SER A 64 11.87 -16.34 0.13
CA SER A 64 10.60 -16.78 0.71
C SER A 64 9.79 -15.57 1.21
N ILE A 65 8.53 -15.82 1.59
CA ILE A 65 7.69 -14.80 2.24
C ILE A 65 8.27 -14.27 3.57
N PHE A 66 9.16 -15.03 4.23
CA PHE A 66 9.73 -14.67 5.52
C PHE A 66 10.90 -13.68 5.42
N ASN A 67 11.67 -13.74 4.34
CA ASN A 67 12.94 -13.02 4.22
C ASN A 67 13.02 -12.13 2.98
N THR A 68 11.97 -12.06 2.17
CA THR A 68 11.99 -11.26 0.95
C THR A 68 12.19 -9.77 1.24
N PRO A 69 13.15 -9.11 0.56
CA PRO A 69 13.26 -7.65 0.51
C PRO A 69 12.37 -7.04 -0.57
N TRP A 70 11.68 -7.88 -1.36
CA TRP A 70 10.81 -7.43 -2.43
C TRP A 70 9.43 -7.11 -1.89
N PHE A 71 8.90 -5.96 -2.29
CA PHE A 71 7.54 -5.56 -2.01
C PHE A 71 6.82 -5.13 -3.28
N ARG A 72 5.50 -5.17 -3.24
CA ARG A 72 4.65 -4.77 -4.36
C ARG A 72 4.11 -3.38 -4.09
N GLY A 73 4.15 -2.52 -5.09
CA GLY A 73 3.46 -1.24 -5.07
C GLY A 73 2.33 -1.18 -6.07
N PHE A 74 1.36 -0.33 -5.80
CA PHE A 74 0.27 -0.01 -6.71
C PHE A 74 0.02 1.49 -6.69
N VAL A 75 0.00 2.10 -7.87
CA VAL A 75 -0.33 3.51 -8.06
C VAL A 75 -1.78 3.59 -8.52
N THR A 76 -2.54 4.49 -7.91
CA THR A 76 -3.89 4.85 -8.34
C THR A 76 -3.95 6.36 -8.57
N THR A 77 -4.41 6.77 -9.75
CA THR A 77 -4.43 8.17 -10.18
C THR A 77 -5.63 8.46 -11.10
N GLY A 78 -5.71 9.68 -11.63
CA GLY A 78 -6.79 10.11 -12.52
C GLY A 78 -8.15 9.99 -11.84
N VAL A 79 -9.13 9.47 -12.58
CA VAL A 79 -10.51 9.29 -12.09
C VAL A 79 -10.60 8.36 -10.87
N ASN A 80 -9.65 7.44 -10.69
CA ASN A 80 -9.64 6.50 -9.56
C ASN A 80 -8.98 7.08 -8.29
N PHE A 81 -8.35 8.26 -8.37
CA PHE A 81 -7.76 8.91 -7.20
C PHE A 81 -8.82 9.36 -6.18
N GLY A 82 -9.99 9.80 -6.67
CA GLY A 82 -11.04 10.39 -5.85
C GLY A 82 -10.73 11.82 -5.39
N ASP A 83 -11.19 12.17 -4.19
CA ASP A 83 -11.14 13.52 -3.61
C ASP A 83 -9.91 13.77 -2.72
N GLY A 84 -9.04 12.77 -2.53
CA GLY A 84 -7.90 12.85 -1.60
C GLY A 84 -8.27 12.66 -0.12
N GLY A 85 -9.54 12.46 0.22
CA GLY A 85 -10.00 12.24 1.61
C GLY A 85 -9.90 10.78 2.08
N PHE A 86 -9.35 9.88 1.27
CA PHE A 86 -9.37 8.43 1.54
C PHE A 86 -8.70 8.03 2.86
N LEU A 87 -7.49 8.55 3.15
CA LEU A 87 -6.77 8.19 4.39
C LEU A 87 -7.48 8.68 5.65
N GLN A 88 -8.03 9.90 5.59
CA GLN A 88 -8.80 10.47 6.69
C GLN A 88 -10.05 9.64 6.95
N ARG A 89 -10.82 9.32 5.90
CA ARG A 89 -11.99 8.45 6.02
C ARG A 89 -11.64 7.08 6.58
N MET A 90 -10.55 6.47 6.12
CA MET A 90 -10.11 5.18 6.67
C MET A 90 -9.84 5.28 8.18
N SER A 91 -9.10 6.30 8.61
CA SER A 91 -8.84 6.55 10.03
C SER A 91 -10.11 6.81 10.84
N GLU A 92 -11.10 7.52 10.31
CA GLU A 92 -12.36 7.80 11.01
C GLU A 92 -13.29 6.58 11.05
N SER A 93 -13.09 5.64 10.12
CA SER A 93 -13.90 4.43 9.97
C SER A 93 -13.39 3.23 10.76
N MET A 94 -12.24 3.34 11.44
CA MET A 94 -11.60 2.21 12.12
C MET A 94 -12.54 1.47 13.08
N GLY A 95 -13.40 2.19 13.81
CA GLY A 95 -14.40 1.59 14.71
C GLY A 95 -15.78 1.32 14.08
N LYS A 96 -15.92 1.48 12.76
CA LYS A 96 -17.19 1.28 12.02
C LYS A 96 -17.13 0.12 11.02
N MET A 97 -15.95 -0.47 10.82
CA MET A 97 -15.77 -1.63 9.94
C MET A 97 -16.08 -2.93 10.71
N GLY A 98 -17.35 -3.32 10.73
CA GLY A 98 -17.80 -4.56 11.36
C GLY A 98 -17.96 -4.46 12.88
N SER A 99 -17.84 -5.58 13.58
CA SER A 99 -17.98 -5.68 15.05
C SER A 99 -16.68 -5.36 15.81
N LEU A 100 -15.58 -5.11 15.11
CA LEU A 100 -14.27 -4.87 15.71
C LEU A 100 -14.13 -3.40 16.09
N GLN A 101 -13.93 -3.15 17.38
CA GLN A 101 -13.50 -1.85 17.86
C GLN A 101 -11.97 -1.81 17.93
N PHE A 102 -11.37 -0.63 17.90
CA PHE A 102 -9.91 -0.48 17.97
C PHE A 102 -9.53 0.38 19.16
N GLU A 103 -8.51 -0.04 19.90
CA GLU A 103 -7.95 0.72 21.02
C GLU A 103 -6.58 1.30 20.64
N LYS A 104 -6.43 2.61 20.86
CA LYS A 104 -5.15 3.30 20.70
C LYS A 104 -4.19 2.85 21.81
N GLN A 105 -3.01 2.40 21.42
CA GLN A 105 -1.96 2.01 22.36
C GLN A 105 -1.24 3.24 22.92
N LYS A 106 -0.71 3.10 24.15
CA LYS A 106 0.01 4.19 24.84
C LYS A 106 1.31 4.56 24.13
N GLU A 107 2.02 3.56 23.63
CA GLU A 107 3.32 3.73 22.99
C GLU A 107 3.18 3.77 21.47
N LYS A 108 3.95 4.66 20.85
CA LYS A 108 4.14 4.66 19.40
C LYS A 108 5.15 3.57 19.01
N GLN A 109 4.97 2.98 17.83
CA GLN A 109 5.95 2.07 17.23
C GLN A 109 6.51 2.69 15.95
N PHE A 110 7.83 2.81 15.84
CA PHE A 110 8.49 3.40 14.66
C PHE A 110 7.97 4.80 14.28
N GLY A 111 7.55 5.58 15.28
CA GLY A 111 6.93 6.91 15.09
C GLY A 111 5.44 6.89 14.72
N LEU A 112 4.81 5.71 14.62
CA LEU A 112 3.41 5.52 14.27
C LEU A 112 2.53 5.39 15.52
N GLU A 113 1.34 5.97 15.48
CA GLU A 113 0.25 5.64 16.41
C GLU A 113 -0.21 4.21 16.14
N VAL A 114 -0.33 3.39 17.18
CA VAL A 114 -0.74 1.98 17.03
C VAL A 114 -2.16 1.82 17.55
N TYR A 115 -2.99 1.13 16.78
CA TYR A 115 -4.34 0.74 17.18
C TYR A 115 -4.48 -0.76 17.02
N THR A 116 -4.92 -1.44 18.07
CA THR A 116 -5.13 -2.90 18.06
C THR A 116 -6.63 -3.20 18.20
N PRO A 117 -7.12 -4.29 17.59
CA PRO A 117 -8.52 -4.67 17.73
C PRO A 117 -8.86 -5.00 19.19
N ILE A 118 -10.06 -4.62 19.59
CA ILE A 118 -10.73 -4.93 20.86
C ILE A 118 -11.71 -6.07 20.53
N GLY A 119 -11.42 -7.26 21.02
CA GLY A 119 -12.25 -8.44 20.83
C GLY A 119 -12.42 -9.21 22.13
N VAL A 120 -13.63 -9.73 22.34
CA VAL A 120 -13.97 -10.69 23.38
C VAL A 120 -14.45 -11.94 22.66
N ASP A 121 -13.85 -13.09 22.93
CA ASP A 121 -14.29 -14.38 22.39
C ASP A 121 -15.78 -14.61 22.76
N PRO A 122 -16.69 -14.84 21.78
CA PRO A 122 -18.13 -14.98 22.05
C PRO A 122 -18.51 -16.20 22.88
N GLN A 123 -17.67 -17.25 22.91
CA GLN A 123 -17.91 -18.46 23.70
C GLN A 123 -17.30 -18.40 25.09
N THR A 124 -16.11 -17.79 25.21
CA THR A 124 -15.36 -17.80 26.47
C THR A 124 -15.44 -16.47 27.24
N ARG A 125 -15.98 -15.41 26.63
CA ARG A 125 -15.99 -14.02 27.14
C ARG A 125 -14.61 -13.49 27.54
N ASN A 126 -13.55 -14.07 26.99
CA ASN A 126 -12.18 -13.70 27.32
C ASN A 126 -11.68 -12.64 26.32
N PRO A 127 -11.07 -11.52 26.77
CA PRO A 127 -10.44 -10.55 25.88
C PRO A 127 -9.13 -11.12 25.33
N GLN A 128 -9.21 -12.02 24.35
CA GLN A 128 -8.02 -12.51 23.67
C GLN A 128 -7.75 -11.67 22.42
N ARG A 129 -6.48 -11.28 22.27
CA ARG A 129 -5.85 -10.62 21.11
C ARG A 129 -5.95 -11.42 19.78
N HIS A 130 -6.74 -12.49 19.73
CA HIS A 130 -6.67 -13.50 18.69
C HIS A 130 -8.07 -13.86 18.20
N ILE A 131 -8.64 -12.96 17.40
CA ILE A 131 -9.33 -13.44 16.20
C ILE A 131 -8.20 -13.61 15.19
N ASP A 132 -7.97 -14.85 14.76
CA ASP A 132 -6.96 -15.16 13.75
C ASP A 132 -7.26 -14.33 12.48
N ASP A 133 -6.21 -13.71 11.91
CA ASP A 133 -6.24 -12.85 10.71
C ASP A 133 -6.81 -11.41 10.84
N ASP A 134 -7.06 -10.92 12.06
CA ASP A 134 -7.35 -9.50 12.28
C ASP A 134 -6.14 -8.59 11.98
N LYS A 135 -6.32 -7.27 12.02
CA LYS A 135 -5.28 -6.30 11.64
C LYS A 135 -4.90 -5.37 12.79
N ASP A 136 -3.60 -5.15 12.99
CA ASP A 136 -3.09 -3.98 13.69
C ASP A 136 -3.05 -2.80 12.72
N LEU A 137 -3.40 -1.62 13.20
CA LEU A 137 -3.36 -0.39 12.42
C LEU A 137 -2.24 0.50 12.92
N TYR A 138 -1.46 1.05 11.99
CA TYR A 138 -0.40 2.01 12.27
C TYR A 138 -0.63 3.28 11.49
N ILE A 139 -0.69 4.42 12.18
CA ILE A 139 -1.07 5.69 11.58
C ILE A 139 0.01 6.74 11.87
N PHE A 140 0.44 7.44 10.82
CA PHE A 140 1.22 8.65 10.94
C PHE A 140 0.33 9.86 10.64
N ARG A 141 0.33 10.82 11.58
CA ARG A 141 -0.29 12.14 11.41
C ARG A 141 0.78 13.20 11.40
N ASP A 142 0.58 14.24 10.60
CA ASP A 142 1.40 15.44 10.68
C ASP A 142 1.07 16.28 11.93
N GLU A 143 1.77 17.41 12.07
CA GLU A 143 1.61 18.35 13.17
C GLU A 143 0.20 18.95 13.26
N ASN A 144 -0.55 18.99 12.15
CA ASN A 144 -1.93 19.45 12.09
C ASN A 144 -2.95 18.34 12.36
N GLY A 145 -2.49 17.12 12.67
CA GLY A 145 -3.34 15.96 12.93
C GLY A 145 -3.88 15.27 11.67
N VAL A 146 -3.46 15.69 10.47
CA VAL A 146 -3.90 15.12 9.19
C VAL A 146 -3.20 13.79 8.97
N VAL A 147 -3.95 12.76 8.57
CA VAL A 147 -3.40 11.43 8.29
C VAL A 147 -2.57 11.47 7.01
N GLN A 148 -1.27 11.23 7.15
CA GLN A 148 -0.32 11.20 6.04
C GLN A 148 -0.01 9.78 5.59
N THR A 149 -0.03 8.82 6.53
CA THR A 149 0.21 7.40 6.25
C THR A 149 -0.74 6.54 7.07
N TYR A 150 -1.32 5.54 6.43
CA TYR A 150 -2.14 4.52 7.08
C TYR A 150 -1.59 3.14 6.72
N ILE A 151 -1.36 2.29 7.71
CA ILE A 151 -0.81 0.94 7.52
C ILE A 151 -1.69 -0.07 8.22
N GLU A 152 -1.99 -1.16 7.54
CA GLU A 152 -2.67 -2.32 8.09
C GLU A 152 -1.73 -3.50 8.06
N CYS A 153 -1.44 -4.14 9.19
CA CYS A 153 -0.69 -5.39 9.23
C CYS A 153 -1.54 -6.49 9.85
N THR A 154 -1.56 -7.68 9.26
CA THR A 154 -2.21 -8.83 9.90
C THR A 154 -1.58 -9.09 11.27
N ASN A 155 -2.39 -9.24 12.32
CA ASN A 155 -2.00 -9.40 13.73
C ASN A 155 -1.27 -10.73 14.04
N VAL A 156 -1.18 -11.63 13.06
CA VAL A 156 -0.37 -12.84 13.14
C VAL A 156 1.06 -12.48 13.54
N ASN A 157 1.52 -13.09 14.63
CA ASN A 157 2.77 -12.73 15.28
C ASN A 157 4.00 -13.37 14.62
N HIS A 158 4.27 -13.01 13.36
CA HIS A 158 5.52 -13.36 12.68
C HIS A 158 5.93 -12.32 11.62
N ASP A 159 7.22 -12.27 11.30
CA ASP A 159 7.79 -11.29 10.37
C ASP A 159 7.27 -11.35 8.94
N ALA A 160 6.75 -12.50 8.50
CA ALA A 160 6.14 -12.67 7.19
C ALA A 160 4.72 -12.07 7.09
N ALA A 161 4.14 -11.59 8.20
CA ALA A 161 2.76 -11.14 8.23
C ALA A 161 2.60 -9.96 7.26
N PRO A 162 1.61 -9.97 6.35
CA PRO A 162 1.51 -8.94 5.34
C PRO A 162 1.07 -7.61 5.96
N CYS A 163 1.72 -6.55 5.51
CA CYS A 163 1.35 -5.17 5.77
C CYS A 163 0.94 -4.48 4.46
N LYS A 164 -0.08 -3.63 4.52
CA LYS A 164 -0.51 -2.72 3.46
C LYS A 164 -0.36 -1.28 3.92
N GLN A 165 0.47 -0.50 3.25
CA GLN A 165 0.69 0.91 3.53
C GLN A 165 0.07 1.78 2.46
N PHE A 166 -0.65 2.81 2.87
CA PHE A 166 -1.31 3.79 2.00
C PHE A 166 -0.79 5.19 2.29
N PHE A 167 -0.44 5.93 1.24
CA PHE A 167 -0.07 7.34 1.31
C PHE A 167 -0.35 8.05 -0.02
N PHE A 168 -0.30 9.38 -0.03
CA PHE A 168 -0.46 10.20 -1.23
C PHE A 168 0.84 10.86 -1.66
N LEU A 169 0.95 11.21 -2.95
CA LEU A 169 2.03 12.05 -3.49
C LEU A 169 1.65 13.54 -3.57
N LEU A 170 0.64 13.97 -2.80
CA LEU A 170 0.19 15.36 -2.78
C LEU A 170 1.25 16.29 -2.17
N PRO A 171 1.26 17.59 -2.55
CA PRO A 171 0.49 18.20 -3.64
C PRO A 171 1.10 17.96 -5.02
N ARG A 172 2.28 17.33 -5.10
CA ARG A 172 3.08 17.22 -6.32
C ARG A 172 2.42 16.38 -7.41
N ALA A 173 1.78 15.27 -7.02
CA ALA A 173 0.99 14.43 -7.91
C ALA A 173 -0.30 13.96 -7.23
N LYS A 174 -1.42 13.99 -7.98
CA LYS A 174 -2.70 13.39 -7.55
C LYS A 174 -2.65 11.87 -7.71
N ALA A 175 -1.85 11.23 -6.87
CA ALA A 175 -1.64 9.79 -6.88
C ALA A 175 -1.70 9.24 -5.45
N LYS A 176 -2.39 8.11 -5.31
CA LYS A 176 -2.39 7.27 -4.12
C LYS A 176 -1.45 6.09 -4.36
N ILE A 177 -0.59 5.82 -3.40
CA ILE A 177 0.33 4.69 -3.42
C ILE A 177 -0.14 3.68 -2.38
N THR A 178 -0.22 2.42 -2.79
CA THR A 178 -0.41 1.27 -1.90
C THR A 178 0.84 0.42 -1.96
N LEU A 179 1.51 0.16 -0.83
CA LEU A 179 2.60 -0.80 -0.74
C LEU A 179 2.14 -2.04 0.01
N SER A 180 2.58 -3.21 -0.43
CA SER A 180 2.35 -4.50 0.22
C SER A 180 3.69 -5.15 0.50
N TYR A 181 4.05 -5.30 1.78
CA TYR A 181 5.33 -5.83 2.25
C TYR A 181 5.14 -6.71 3.49
N ARG A 182 6.19 -7.41 3.92
CA ARG A 182 6.18 -8.22 5.15
C ARG A 182 6.40 -7.36 6.40
N ARG A 183 5.79 -7.70 7.53
CA ARG A 183 5.87 -6.97 8.82
C ARG A 183 7.30 -6.71 9.28
N GLY A 184 8.25 -7.61 8.99
CA GLY A 184 9.65 -7.36 9.31
C GLY A 184 10.34 -6.23 8.52
N LEU A 185 9.63 -5.53 7.62
CA LEU A 185 10.06 -4.27 7.01
C LEU A 185 9.30 -3.05 7.56
N LEU A 186 8.41 -3.22 8.54
CA LEU A 186 7.58 -2.14 9.07
C LEU A 186 8.41 -1.02 9.71
N SER A 187 9.56 -1.31 10.33
CA SER A 187 10.45 -0.26 10.86
C SER A 187 10.94 0.70 9.78
N GLU A 188 10.99 0.24 8.53
CA GLU A 188 11.49 0.96 7.36
C GLU A 188 10.38 1.71 6.61
N TRP A 189 9.14 1.72 7.11
CA TRP A 189 7.95 2.24 6.41
C TRP A 189 8.16 3.64 5.82
N LYS A 190 8.85 4.52 6.57
CA LYS A 190 9.10 5.90 6.18
C LYS A 190 10.13 5.99 5.06
N GLN A 191 11.22 5.23 5.17
CA GLN A 191 12.24 5.18 4.11
C GLN A 191 11.70 4.55 2.83
N MET A 192 10.88 3.50 2.94
CA MET A 192 10.17 2.91 1.79
C MET A 192 9.24 3.92 1.13
N GLN A 193 8.43 4.65 1.92
CA GLN A 193 7.56 5.72 1.43
C GLN A 193 8.34 6.79 0.66
N ASP A 194 9.42 7.30 1.25
CA ASP A 194 10.23 8.37 0.66
C ASP A 194 10.92 7.90 -0.63
N SER A 195 11.47 6.69 -0.63
CA SER A 195 12.19 6.12 -1.79
C SER A 195 11.25 5.82 -2.95
N VAL A 196 10.07 5.24 -2.67
CA VAL A 196 9.04 5.01 -3.68
C VAL A 196 8.51 6.34 -4.20
N SER A 197 8.25 7.32 -3.34
CA SER A 197 7.77 8.65 -3.76
C SER A 197 8.72 9.29 -4.75
N LYS A 198 10.03 9.29 -4.44
CA LYS A 198 11.07 9.81 -5.33
C LYS A 198 11.10 9.05 -6.66
N LEU A 199 11.03 7.73 -6.63
CA LEU A 199 11.02 6.91 -7.85
C LEU A 199 9.82 7.24 -8.74
N ILE A 200 8.60 7.21 -8.20
CA ILE A 200 7.38 7.45 -8.98
C ILE A 200 7.37 8.87 -9.56
N LEU A 201 7.77 9.87 -8.78
CA LEU A 201 7.87 11.26 -9.25
C LEU A 201 8.95 11.45 -10.32
N SER A 202 9.99 10.61 -10.36
CA SER A 202 11.01 10.67 -11.41
C SER A 202 10.48 10.31 -12.80
N PHE A 203 9.36 9.58 -12.88
CA PHE A 203 8.71 9.21 -14.15
C PHE A 203 8.01 10.40 -14.84
N GLU A 204 7.80 11.50 -14.12
CA GLU A 204 7.30 12.76 -14.68
C GLU A 204 8.36 13.50 -15.49
N SER A 205 9.64 13.32 -15.14
CA SER A 205 10.80 14.01 -15.74
C SER A 205 11.52 13.25 -16.86
N LEU A 206 10.97 12.11 -17.32
CA LEU A 206 11.54 11.26 -18.38
C LEU A 206 10.79 11.39 -19.72
#